data_AF-A0A0C3S209-F1
#
_entry.id   AF-A0A0C3S209-F1
#
_cell.length_a   1.000
_cell.length_b   1.000
_cell.length_c   1.000
_cell.angle_alpha   90.00
_cell.angle_beta   90.00
_cell.angle_gamma   90.00
#
_symmetry.space_group_name_H-M   'P 1'
#
loop_
_entity.id
_entity.type
_entity.pdbx_description
1 polymer ?
#
loop_
_entity_poly.entity_id
_entity_poly.type
_entity_poly.pdbx_seq_one_letter_code
_entity_poly.pdbx_strand_id
1 'polypeptide(L)'
;MSDTPALDALRDVDVFFFDVFGTVLDWRSGVAHELADRFGGDVDWTQFATEWREGYMALLCAAHRHQGGNQKPKEKNRAKRRSSQPA
;
A
#
# COMPACT_ATOMS: atom_id res chain seq x y z
N MET A 1 -28.78 -19.75 18.08
CA MET A 1 -27.40 -19.79 17.58
C MET A 1 -27.41 -18.98 16.30
N SER A 2 -26.75 -17.83 16.28
CA SER A 2 -26.80 -16.93 15.12
C SER A 2 -26.02 -17.56 13.96
N ASP A 3 -26.73 -18.02 12.94
CA ASP A 3 -26.15 -18.38 11.64
C ASP A 3 -25.69 -17.08 10.96
N THR A 4 -24.42 -16.73 11.16
CA THR A 4 -23.76 -15.67 10.40
C THR A 4 -22.81 -16.33 9.43
N PRO A 5 -23.26 -16.69 8.21
CA PRO A 5 -22.45 -17.42 7.24
C PRO A 5 -21.13 -16.71 6.87
N ALA A 6 -21.04 -15.40 7.09
CA ALA A 6 -19.80 -14.65 6.93
C ALA A 6 -18.73 -14.96 8.00
N LEU A 7 -19.14 -15.22 9.25
CA LEU A 7 -18.21 -15.63 10.33
C LEU A 7 -17.76 -17.07 10.15
N ASP A 8 -18.59 -17.92 9.53
CA ASP A 8 -18.22 -19.30 9.21
C ASP A 8 -17.01 -19.38 8.28
N ALA A 9 -16.91 -18.46 7.31
CA ALA A 9 -15.78 -18.36 6.40
C ALA A 9 -14.44 -18.02 7.09
N LEU A 10 -14.48 -17.54 8.34
CA LEU A 10 -13.30 -17.19 9.12
C LEU A 10 -12.91 -18.25 10.15
N ARG A 11 -13.70 -19.32 10.33
CA ARG A 11 -13.50 -20.31 11.41
C ARG A 11 -12.18 -21.08 11.31
N ASP A 12 -11.65 -21.29 10.11
CA ASP A 12 -10.43 -22.04 9.86
C ASP A 12 -9.21 -21.14 9.58
N VAL A 13 -9.31 -19.85 9.89
CA VAL A 13 -8.20 -18.90 9.74
C VAL A 13 -7.37 -18.87 11.02
N ASP A 14 -6.12 -19.30 10.93
CA ASP A 14 -5.21 -19.33 12.08
C ASP A 14 -4.65 -17.95 12.45
N VAL A 15 -4.49 -17.04 11.47
CA VAL A 15 -3.84 -15.74 11.66
C VAL A 15 -4.52 -14.63 10.87
N PHE A 16 -4.70 -13.49 11.53
CA PHE A 16 -5.20 -12.26 10.92
C PHE A 16 -4.13 -11.17 10.97
N PHE A 17 -3.83 -10.59 9.81
CA PHE A 17 -2.99 -9.40 9.70
C PHE A 17 -3.85 -8.19 9.42
N PHE A 18 -3.58 -7.12 10.15
CA PHE A 18 -4.28 -5.85 9.99
C PHE A 18 -3.28 -4.79 9.54
N ASP A 19 -3.70 -3.95 8.59
CA ASP A 19 -3.10 -2.64 8.48
C ASP A 19 -3.32 -1.89 9.80
N VAL A 20 -2.42 -0.96 10.10
CA VAL A 20 -2.33 -0.33 11.41
C VAL A 20 -2.90 1.09 11.37
N PHE A 21 -2.50 1.89 10.38
CA PHE A 21 -2.88 3.30 10.28
C PHE A 21 -4.29 3.47 9.70
N GLY A 22 -5.25 3.85 10.55
CA GLY A 22 -6.64 4.08 10.15
C GLY A 22 -7.51 2.84 10.24
N THR A 23 -6.91 1.64 10.22
CA THR A 23 -7.62 0.38 10.50
C THR A 23 -7.64 0.07 12.00
N VAL A 24 -6.50 0.18 12.69
CA VAL A 24 -6.41 -0.07 14.14
C VAL A 24 -6.35 1.21 14.94
N LEU A 25 -5.62 2.22 14.47
CA LEU A 25 -5.43 3.48 15.20
C LEU A 25 -5.91 4.71 14.43
N ASP A 26 -6.55 5.64 15.16
CA ASP A 26 -6.84 6.99 14.68
C ASP A 26 -5.58 7.85 14.74
N TRP A 27 -4.78 7.77 13.69
CA TRP A 27 -3.51 8.49 13.59
C TRP A 27 -3.72 10.00 13.40
N ARG A 28 -4.81 10.42 12.75
CA ARG A 28 -5.00 11.84 12.39
C ARG A 28 -5.22 12.67 13.63
N SER A 29 -6.14 12.23 14.49
CA SER A 29 -6.43 12.94 15.75
C SER A 29 -5.25 12.83 16.71
N GLY A 30 -4.58 11.68 16.79
CA GLY A 30 -3.41 11.49 17.64
C GLY A 30 -2.26 12.44 17.30
N VAL A 31 -1.91 12.54 16.01
CA VAL A 31 -0.85 13.46 15.56
C VAL A 31 -1.24 14.92 15.80
N ALA A 32 -2.47 15.30 15.46
CA ALA A 32 -2.94 16.67 15.67
C ALA A 32 -2.92 17.06 17.15
N HIS A 33 -3.34 16.16 18.04
CA HIS A 33 -3.33 16.37 19.48
C HIS A 33 -1.92 16.58 20.02
N GLU A 34 -1.00 15.67 19.70
CA GLU A 34 0.39 15.74 20.18
C GLU A 34 1.11 17.01 19.69
N LEU A 35 0.83 17.44 18.45
CA LEU A 35 1.40 18.69 17.92
C LEU A 35 0.79 19.92 18.58
N ALA A 36 -0.52 19.92 18.81
CA ALA A 36 -1.20 20.99 19.53
C ALA A 36 -0.68 21.13 20.97
N ASP A 37 -0.51 20.01 21.68
CA ASP A 37 0.02 20.00 23.05
C ASP A 37 1.47 20.51 23.11
N ARG A 38 2.31 20.05 22.18
CA ARG A 38 3.74 20.37 22.21
C ARG A 38 4.10 21.75 21.69
N PHE A 39 3.38 22.23 20.68
CA PHE A 39 3.74 23.46 19.95
C PHE A 39 2.69 24.57 20.08
N GLY A 40 1.45 24.25 20.42
CA GLY A 40 0.36 25.23 20.56
C GLY A 40 0.15 26.09 19.31
N GLY A 41 -0.31 27.32 19.51
CA GLY A 41 -0.49 28.31 18.45
C GLY A 41 -1.84 28.27 17.73
N ASP A 42 -2.10 29.32 16.95
CA ASP A 42 -3.29 29.45 16.09
C ASP A 42 -3.05 28.71 14.76
N VAL A 43 -2.94 27.39 14.84
CA VAL A 43 -2.68 26.49 13.73
C VAL A 43 -3.72 25.38 13.73
N ASP A 44 -4.31 25.09 12.56
CA ASP A 44 -5.15 23.89 12.39
C ASP A 44 -4.26 22.65 12.26
N TRP A 45 -3.99 22.02 13.40
CA TRP A 45 -3.18 20.81 13.48
C TRP A 45 -3.84 19.59 12.80
N THR A 46 -5.16 19.59 12.61
CA THR A 46 -5.87 18.51 11.91
C THR A 46 -5.68 18.63 10.40
N GLN A 47 -5.74 19.85 9.88
CA GLN A 47 -5.39 20.15 8.49
C GLN A 47 -3.92 19.78 8.22
N PHE A 48 -3.01 20.22 9.09
CA PHE A 48 -1.58 19.88 8.98
C PHE A 48 -1.35 18.36 8.92
N ALA A 49 -1.97 17.59 9.83
CA ALA A 49 -1.82 16.13 9.84
C ALA A 49 -2.32 15.48 8.54
N THR A 50 -3.36 16.03 7.93
CA THR A 50 -3.90 15.57 6.66
C THR A 50 -2.92 15.81 5.51
N GLU A 51 -2.45 17.05 5.36
CA GLU A 51 -1.48 17.44 4.31
C GLU A 51 -0.15 16.67 4.46
N TRP A 52 0.30 16.45 5.71
CA TRP A 52 1.47 15.62 5.99
C TRP A 52 1.30 14.19 5.49
N ARG A 53 0.13 13.57 5.72
CA ARG A 53 -0.16 12.21 5.25
C ARG A 53 -0.19 12.14 3.72
N GLU A 54 -0.75 13.14 3.05
CA GLU A 54 -0.74 13.22 1.59
C GLU A 54 0.69 13.23 1.03
N GLY A 55 1.57 14.04 1.64
CA GLY A 55 3.00 14.08 1.28
C GLY A 55 3.69 12.74 1.50
N TYR A 56 3.43 12.07 2.62
CA TYR A 56 3.95 10.72 2.90
C TYR A 56 3.52 9.70 1.84
N MET A 57 2.24 9.69 1.47
CA MET A 57 1.72 8.76 0.45
C MET A 57 2.32 9.04 -0.93
N ALA A 58 2.53 10.31 -1.29
CA ALA A 58 3.17 10.67 -2.55
C ALA A 58 4.60 10.12 -2.66
N LEU A 59 5.38 10.22 -1.58
CA LEU A 59 6.74 9.66 -1.50
C LEU A 59 6.76 8.15 -1.66
N LEU A 60 5.89 7.42 -0.94
CA LEU A 60 5.79 5.97 -1.05
C LEU A 60 5.40 5.54 -2.46
N CYS A 61 4.39 6.18 -3.04
CA CYS A 61 3.96 5.92 -4.41
C CYS A 61 5.08 6.18 -5.42
N ALA A 62 5.87 7.24 -5.23
CA ALA A 62 7.02 7.55 -6.08
C ALA A 62 8.10 6.46 -5.99
N ALA A 63 8.44 6.00 -4.78
CA ALA A 63 9.41 4.92 -4.58
C ALA A 63 8.96 3.60 -5.25
N HIS A 64 7.67 3.28 -5.18
CA HIS A 64 7.14 2.08 -5.83
C HIS A 64 7.26 2.13 -7.36
N ARG A 65 6.99 3.30 -7.96
CA ARG A 65 7.12 3.49 -9.42
C ARG A 65 8.55 3.29 -9.93
N HIS A 66 9.56 3.63 -9.14
CA HIS A 66 10.96 3.45 -9.53
C HIS A 66 11.45 2.00 -9.46
N GLN A 67 10.78 1.09 -8.74
CA GLN A 67 11.15 -0.33 -8.71
C GLN A 67 10.63 -1.14 -9.92
N GLY A 68 9.73 -0.60 -10.74
CA GLY A 68 9.21 -1.27 -11.93
C GLY A 68 10.15 -1.28 -13.16
N GLY A 69 11.32 -0.62 -13.09
CA GLY A 69 12.18 -0.33 -14.24
C GLY A 69 13.20 -1.40 -14.66
N ASN A 70 13.29 -2.54 -14.00
CA ASN A 70 14.29 -3.59 -14.32
C ASN A 70 13.67 -4.84 -14.97
N GLN A 71 12.79 -4.67 -15.96
CA GLN A 71 12.45 -5.77 -16.86
C GLN A 71 13.53 -5.88 -17.94
N LYS A 72 14.43 -6.86 -17.80
CA LYS A 72 15.37 -7.18 -18.88
C LYS A 72 14.59 -7.41 -20.19
N PRO A 73 15.04 -6.87 -21.34
CA PRO A 73 14.40 -7.17 -22.61
C PRO A 73 14.39 -8.69 -22.82
N LYS A 74 13.20 -9.29 -22.99
CA LYS A 74 13.10 -10.69 -23.40
C LYS A 74 13.69 -10.80 -24.81
N GLU A 75 14.90 -11.33 -24.89
CA GLU A 75 15.53 -11.75 -26.12
C GLU A 75 14.60 -12.74 -26.83
N LYS A 76 13.97 -12.28 -27.93
CA LYS A 76 13.08 -13.11 -28.76
C LYS A 76 13.94 -14.14 -29.49
N ASN A 77 14.18 -15.25 -28.81
CA ASN A 77 15.01 -16.32 -29.32
C ASN A 77 14.33 -17.04 -30.51
N ARG A 78 15.07 -17.07 -31.63
CA ARG A 78 15.50 -18.35 -32.22
C ARG A 78 14.37 -19.32 -32.63
N ALA A 79 13.56 -18.95 -33.62
CA ALA A 79 12.72 -19.93 -34.35
C ALA A 79 12.25 -19.42 -35.73
N LYS A 80 13.16 -19.05 -36.65
CA LYS A 80 12.76 -18.89 -38.07
C LYS A 80 13.85 -19.05 -39.14
N ARG A 81 14.89 -19.86 -38.89
CA ARG A 81 15.95 -20.13 -39.89
C ARG A 81 16.40 -21.60 -40.00
N ARG A 82 15.56 -22.57 -39.60
CA ARG A 82 15.84 -24.01 -39.79
C ARG A 82 14.65 -24.82 -40.33
N SER A 83 13.81 -24.23 -41.18
CA SER A 83 12.77 -24.98 -41.90
C SER A 83 12.57 -24.43 -43.31
N SER A 84 13.57 -24.61 -44.17
CA SER A 84 13.43 -24.57 -45.64
C SER A 84 14.51 -25.46 -46.26
N GLN A 85 14.33 -26.76 -46.11
CA GLN A 85 14.76 -27.86 -46.98
C GLN A 85 13.77 -29.00 -46.69
N PRO A 86 13.38 -29.88 -47.63
CA PRO A 86 14.13 -30.45 -48.76
C PRO A 86 13.32 -30.33 -50.09
N ALA A 87 13.62 -30.91 -51.25
CA ALA A 87 14.44 -32.04 -51.70
C ALA A 87 15.03 -31.75 -53.09
#